data_AF-A0A936VBW8-F1
#
_entry.id   AF-A0A936VBW8-F1
#
_cell.length_a   1.000
_cell.length_b   1.000
_cell.length_c   1.000
_cell.angle_alpha   90.00
_cell.angle_beta   90.00
_cell.angle_gamma   90.00
#
_symmetry.space_group_name_H-M   'P 1'
#
loop_
_entity.id
_entity.type
_entity.pdbx_description
1 polymer ?
#
loop_
_entity_poly.entity_id
_entity_poly.type
_entity_poly.pdbx_seq_one_letter_code
_entity_poly.pdbx_strand_id
1 'polypeptide(L)'
;MLAPLPTERSEHATRPLPDPSKHPPRALPPRKARTAAECERLEQLPNIGPSIAADLRSIGVQHPAELAQSDAFQLYQQLCRASGKRQDPCVLDTFIAAADFMRGADARPWWAYTAARKARYGAV
;
A
#
# COMPACT_ATOMS: atom_id res chain seq x y z
N MET A 1 -7.72 19.30 -66.84
CA MET A 1 -6.47 18.83 -66.20
C MET A 1 -6.65 18.94 -64.69
N LEU A 2 -7.00 17.85 -64.01
CA LEU A 2 -7.24 17.83 -62.56
C LEU A 2 -6.03 17.13 -61.91
N ALA A 3 -5.27 17.83 -61.08
CA ALA A 3 -4.15 17.25 -60.34
C ALA A 3 -4.66 16.37 -59.18
N PRO A 4 -4.07 15.20 -58.89
CA PRO A 4 -4.46 14.39 -57.76
C PRO A 4 -3.87 14.94 -56.44
N LEU A 5 -4.66 14.87 -55.36
CA LEU A 5 -4.23 15.16 -53.99
C LEU A 5 -3.27 14.06 -53.48
N PRO A 6 -2.24 14.39 -52.69
CA PRO A 6 -1.38 13.39 -52.08
C PRO A 6 -2.08 12.68 -50.92
N THR A 7 -2.11 11.35 -50.97
CA THR A 7 -2.54 10.48 -49.87
C THR A 7 -1.37 10.30 -48.91
N GLU A 8 -1.30 11.12 -47.86
CA GLU A 8 -0.32 10.92 -46.79
C GLU A 8 -0.74 9.70 -45.96
N ARG A 9 -0.06 8.57 -46.15
CA ARG A 9 -0.15 7.42 -45.24
C ARG A 9 0.58 7.80 -43.96
N SER A 10 -0.16 7.94 -42.86
CA SER A 10 0.42 8.10 -41.53
C SER A 10 1.26 6.87 -41.20
N GLU A 11 2.58 7.01 -41.28
CA GLU A 11 3.52 5.98 -40.84
C GLU A 11 3.33 5.78 -39.34
N HIS A 12 2.92 4.58 -38.92
CA HIS A 12 2.93 4.18 -37.53
C HIS A 12 4.39 4.14 -37.07
N ALA A 13 4.85 5.23 -36.44
CA ALA A 13 6.16 5.29 -35.82
C ALA A 13 6.29 4.15 -34.79
N THR A 14 7.16 3.19 -35.08
CA THR A 14 7.47 2.08 -34.19
C THR A 14 8.05 2.65 -32.90
N ARG A 15 7.29 2.56 -31.80
CA ARG A 15 7.74 3.06 -30.50
C ARG A 15 8.99 2.27 -30.10
N PRO A 16 10.14 2.90 -29.83
CA PRO A 16 11.35 2.17 -29.48
C PRO A 16 11.13 1.34 -28.22
N LEU A 17 11.74 0.15 -28.20
CA LEU A 17 11.72 -0.71 -27.02
C LEU A 17 12.34 0.03 -25.82
N PRO A 18 11.78 -0.12 -24.61
CA PRO A 18 12.32 0.53 -23.43
C PRO A 18 13.74 0.02 -23.14
N ASP A 19 14.65 0.96 -22.87
CA ASP A 19 16.04 0.68 -22.48
C ASP A 19 16.07 0.01 -21.09
N PRO A 20 16.56 -1.24 -20.97
CA PRO A 20 16.63 -1.96 -19.70
C PRO A 20 17.58 -1.29 -18.69
N SER A 21 18.50 -0.44 -19.15
CA SER A 21 19.45 0.31 -18.31
C SER A 21 18.76 1.40 -17.48
N LYS A 22 17.53 1.81 -17.86
CA LYS A 22 16.76 2.83 -17.14
C LYS A 22 16.07 2.31 -15.89
N HIS A 23 15.96 0.98 -15.74
CA HIS A 23 15.19 0.35 -14.67
C HIS A 23 16.08 -0.69 -13.97
N PRO A 24 16.99 -0.25 -13.06
CA PRO A 24 17.77 -1.19 -12.28
C PRO A 24 16.84 -2.16 -11.52
N PRO A 25 17.24 -3.42 -11.32
CA PRO A 25 16.41 -4.40 -10.63
C PRO A 25 16.11 -3.90 -9.23
N ARG A 26 14.81 -3.82 -8.90
CA ARG A 26 14.36 -3.42 -7.57
C ARG A 26 14.88 -4.45 -6.55
N ALA A 27 15.48 -3.96 -5.46
CA ALA A 27 15.88 -4.83 -4.35
C ALA A 27 14.69 -5.69 -3.89
N LEU A 28 14.96 -6.97 -3.59
CA LEU A 28 13.93 -7.89 -3.12
C LEU A 28 13.26 -7.34 -1.84
N PRO A 29 11.93 -7.39 -1.73
CA PRO A 29 11.26 -6.98 -0.51
C PRO A 29 11.71 -7.86 0.67
N PRO A 30 11.74 -7.33 1.90
CA PRO A 30 12.11 -8.13 3.05
C PRO A 30 11.10 -9.25 3.27
N ARG A 31 11.55 -10.38 3.83
CA ARG A 31 10.66 -11.48 4.21
C ARG A 31 9.68 -11.01 5.29
N LYS A 32 8.45 -11.53 5.24
CA LYS A 32 7.43 -11.27 6.27
C LYS A 32 7.87 -11.86 7.61
N ALA A 33 7.66 -11.09 8.68
CA ALA A 33 7.90 -11.54 10.04
C ALA A 33 6.87 -12.62 10.41
N ARG A 34 7.30 -13.63 11.17
CA ARG A 34 6.41 -14.68 11.68
C ARG A 34 5.76 -14.29 13.00
N THR A 35 6.46 -13.49 13.79
CA THR A 35 6.03 -12.98 15.09
C THR A 35 6.33 -11.48 15.20
N ALA A 36 5.70 -10.80 16.15
CA ALA A 36 5.96 -9.38 16.41
C ALA A 36 7.44 -9.10 16.75
N ALA A 37 8.09 -10.00 17.50
CA ALA A 37 9.48 -9.83 17.93
C ALA A 37 10.49 -9.89 16.76
N GLU A 38 10.14 -10.57 15.67
CA GLU A 38 10.96 -10.67 14.46
C GLU A 38 10.75 -9.47 13.49
N CYS A 39 9.86 -8.52 13.83
CA CYS A 39 9.43 -7.46 12.93
C CYS A 39 10.19 -6.15 13.19
N GLU A 40 11.22 -5.88 12.38
CA GLU A 40 12.08 -4.70 12.48
C GLU A 40 11.66 -3.57 11.52
N ARG A 41 10.97 -3.91 10.44
CA ARG A 41 10.56 -2.99 9.37
C ARG A 41 9.09 -3.13 9.07
N LEU A 42 8.43 -2.01 8.74
CA LEU A 42 7.01 -2.00 8.38
C LEU A 42 6.69 -2.96 7.23
N GLU A 43 7.57 -3.08 6.23
CA GLU A 43 7.37 -4.00 5.10
C GLU A 43 7.46 -5.49 5.49
N GLN A 44 7.92 -5.83 6.70
CA GLN A 44 7.88 -7.20 7.20
C GLN A 44 6.52 -7.56 7.81
N LEU A 45 5.65 -6.59 8.11
CA LEU A 45 4.31 -6.85 8.63
C LEU A 45 3.46 -7.61 7.59
N PRO A 46 2.65 -8.59 8.01
CA PRO A 46 1.60 -9.14 7.16
C PRO A 46 0.73 -8.02 6.58
N ASN A 47 0.26 -8.18 5.33
CA ASN A 47 -0.57 -7.21 4.60
C ASN A 47 0.10 -5.88 4.20
N ILE A 48 1.29 -5.55 4.70
CA ILE A 48 1.93 -4.25 4.45
C ILE A 48 3.00 -4.35 3.37
N GLY A 49 2.73 -3.78 2.20
CA GLY A 49 3.74 -3.55 1.16
C GLY A 49 4.40 -2.17 1.27
N PRO A 50 5.31 -1.82 0.35
CA PRO A 50 5.99 -0.52 0.35
C PRO A 50 5.05 0.69 0.35
N SER A 51 3.88 0.60 -0.30
CA SER A 51 2.89 1.69 -0.33
C SER A 51 2.33 1.97 1.07
N ILE A 52 1.77 0.95 1.73
CA ILE A 52 1.20 1.11 3.07
C ILE A 52 2.28 1.48 4.10
N ALA A 53 3.50 0.97 3.94
CA ALA A 53 4.62 1.37 4.78
C ALA A 53 4.99 2.86 4.58
N ALA A 54 4.93 3.39 3.36
CA ALA A 54 5.12 4.81 3.10
C ALA A 54 3.96 5.65 3.69
N ASP A 55 2.72 5.18 3.57
CA ASP A 55 1.55 5.83 4.16
C ASP A 55 1.69 5.93 5.69
N LEU A 56 2.07 4.85 6.37
CA LEU A 56 2.35 4.82 7.82
C LEU A 56 3.44 5.82 8.22
N ARG A 57 4.55 5.86 7.47
CA ARG A 57 5.63 6.85 7.70
C ARG A 57 5.16 8.28 7.50
N SER A 58 4.28 8.52 6.51
CA SER A 58 3.74 9.86 6.24
C SER A 58 2.90 10.42 7.39
N ILE A 59 2.37 9.54 8.25
CA ILE A 59 1.63 9.91 9.47
C ILE A 59 2.44 9.70 10.76
N GLY A 60 3.76 9.52 10.63
CA GLY A 60 4.70 9.50 11.76
C GLY A 60 4.99 8.12 12.36
N VAL A 61 4.45 7.03 11.82
CA VAL A 61 4.77 5.66 12.28
C VAL A 61 6.02 5.19 11.57
N GLN A 62 7.14 5.10 12.28
CA GLN A 62 8.45 4.79 11.71
C GLN A 62 8.86 3.33 11.92
N HIS A 63 8.46 2.74 13.05
CA HIS A 63 8.84 1.41 13.50
C HIS A 63 7.62 0.53 13.81
N PRO A 64 7.62 -0.78 13.45
CA PRO A 64 6.49 -1.67 13.71
C PRO A 64 6.00 -1.68 15.16
N ALA A 65 6.91 -1.59 16.13
CA ALA A 65 6.59 -1.60 17.56
C ALA A 65 5.60 -0.50 17.99
N GLU A 66 5.57 0.64 17.28
CA GLU A 66 4.65 1.74 17.55
C GLU A 66 3.18 1.35 17.28
N LEU A 67 2.95 0.40 16.37
CA LEU A 67 1.61 -0.08 16.04
C LEU A 67 0.97 -0.85 17.20
N ALA A 68 1.76 -1.51 18.06
CA ALA A 68 1.24 -2.24 19.20
C ALA A 68 0.48 -1.32 20.18
N GLN A 69 0.93 -0.07 20.31
CA GLN A 69 0.37 0.95 21.19
C GLN A 69 -0.58 1.93 20.46
N SER A 70 -0.75 1.78 19.15
CA SER A 70 -1.55 2.68 18.33
C SER A 70 -3.01 2.25 18.23
N ASP A 71 -3.91 3.23 18.14
CA ASP A 71 -5.29 3.01 17.70
C ASP A 71 -5.35 3.03 16.16
N ALA A 72 -5.71 1.89 15.56
CA ALA A 72 -5.77 1.73 14.10
C ALA A 72 -6.78 2.68 13.43
N PHE A 73 -7.88 3.02 14.10
CA PHE A 73 -8.86 3.98 13.59
C PHE A 73 -8.30 5.40 13.59
N GLN A 74 -7.54 5.77 14.63
CA GLN A 74 -6.83 7.05 14.65
C GLN A 74 -5.78 7.15 13.53
N LEU A 75 -5.01 6.09 13.29
CA LEU A 75 -4.05 6.05 12.17
C LEU A 75 -4.75 6.21 10.82
N TYR A 76 -5.88 5.52 10.61
CA TYR A 76 -6.68 5.67 9.38
C TYR A 76 -7.18 7.10 9.20
N GLN A 77 -7.69 7.72 10.26
CA GLN A 77 -8.16 9.11 10.21
C GLN A 77 -7.01 10.09 9.94
N GLN A 78 -5.83 9.87 10.54
CA GLN A 78 -4.63 10.66 10.27
C GLN A 78 -4.22 10.56 8.80
N LEU A 79 -4.23 9.35 8.22
CA LEU A 79 -3.90 9.16 6.81
C LEU A 79 -4.93 9.85 5.89
N CYS A 80 -6.22 9.75 6.20
CA CYS A 80 -7.24 10.46 5.44
C CYS A 80 -7.00 11.98 5.45
N ARG A 81 -6.68 12.55 6.62
CA ARG A 81 -6.35 13.98 6.74
C ARG A 81 -5.08 14.35 5.97
N ALA A 82 -4.00 13.59 6.16
CA ALA A 82 -2.70 13.86 5.53
C ALA A 82 -2.77 13.78 3.99
N SER A 83 -3.56 12.83 3.47
CA SER A 83 -3.75 12.63 2.04
C SER A 83 -4.82 13.52 1.41
N GLY A 84 -5.61 14.25 2.21
CA GLY A 84 -6.72 15.08 1.74
C GLY A 84 -7.90 14.29 1.14
N LYS A 85 -7.91 12.96 1.26
CA LYS A 85 -8.95 12.09 0.70
C LYS A 85 -9.33 11.00 1.69
N ARG A 86 -10.59 10.57 1.60
CA ARG A 86 -11.03 9.36 2.30
C ARG A 86 -10.34 8.15 1.66
N GLN A 87 -9.63 7.38 2.48
CA GLN A 87 -8.97 6.16 2.06
C GLN A 87 -9.96 5.00 1.99
N ASP A 88 -9.65 3.99 1.19
CA ASP A 88 -10.51 2.80 1.12
C ASP A 88 -10.62 2.12 2.49
N PRO A 89 -11.80 1.56 2.84
CA PRO A 89 -12.01 1.01 4.18
C PRO A 89 -11.11 -0.20 4.49
N CYS A 90 -10.63 -0.90 3.47
CA CYS A 90 -9.67 -2.00 3.61
C CYS A 90 -8.30 -1.55 4.16
N VAL A 91 -7.99 -0.25 4.09
CA VAL A 91 -6.80 0.32 4.74
C VAL A 91 -6.95 0.29 6.26
N LEU A 92 -8.14 0.60 6.78
CA LEU A 92 -8.42 0.45 8.21
C LEU A 92 -8.34 -1.02 8.64
N ASP A 93 -8.89 -1.95 7.85
CA ASP A 93 -8.78 -3.39 8.11
C ASP A 93 -7.30 -3.84 8.14
N THR A 94 -6.46 -3.26 7.27
CA THR A 94 -5.01 -3.50 7.23
C THR A 94 -4.31 -2.96 8.48
N PHE A 95 -4.66 -1.76 8.95
CA PHE A 95 -4.10 -1.18 10.17
C PHE A 95 -4.51 -1.95 11.43
N ILE A 96 -5.77 -2.44 11.50
CA ILE A 96 -6.22 -3.31 12.59
C ILE A 96 -5.39 -4.60 12.60
N ALA A 97 -5.25 -5.26 11.44
CA ALA A 97 -4.48 -6.49 11.32
C ALA A 97 -3.00 -6.30 11.72
N ALA A 98 -2.39 -5.18 11.32
CA ALA A 98 -1.00 -4.87 11.64
C ALA A 98 -0.80 -4.56 13.13
N ALA A 99 -1.71 -3.80 13.74
CA ALA A 99 -1.67 -3.52 15.17
C ALA A 99 -1.85 -4.80 16.01
N ASP A 100 -2.80 -5.66 15.65
CA ASP A 100 -3.03 -6.93 16.35
C ASP A 100 -1.86 -7.91 16.20
N PHE A 101 -1.26 -8.00 15.00
CA PHE A 101 -0.03 -8.77 14.81
C PHE A 101 1.09 -8.27 15.73
N MET A 102 1.28 -6.94 15.83
CA MET A 102 2.29 -6.36 16.72
C MET A 102 1.96 -6.49 18.21
N ARG A 103 0.70 -6.79 18.56
CA ARG A 103 0.28 -7.20 19.92
C ARG A 103 0.45 -8.70 20.17
N GLY A 104 0.96 -9.46 19.20
CA GLY A 104 1.25 -10.88 19.34
C GLY A 104 0.18 -11.82 18.78
N ALA A 105 -0.83 -11.31 18.07
CA ALA A 105 -1.77 -12.18 17.35
C ALA A 105 -1.10 -12.84 16.13
N ASP A 106 -1.63 -13.99 15.71
CA ASP A 106 -1.19 -14.64 14.47
C ASP A 106 -1.39 -13.74 13.25
N ALA A 107 -0.51 -13.91 12.25
CA ALA A 107 -0.67 -13.28 10.95
C ALA A 107 -2.00 -13.70 10.31
N ARG A 108 -2.87 -12.74 10.02
CA ARG A 108 -4.15 -12.95 9.35
C ARG A 108 -4.27 -12.01 8.15
N PRO A 109 -4.96 -12.43 7.08
CA PRO A 109 -5.26 -11.52 6.00
C PRO A 109 -6.16 -10.38 6.49
N TRP A 110 -5.96 -9.16 5.97
CA TRP A 110 -6.70 -7.97 6.42
C TRP A 110 -8.23 -8.17 6.36
N TRP A 111 -8.75 -8.89 5.36
CA TRP A 111 -10.20 -9.06 5.20
C TRP A 111 -10.86 -9.85 6.34
N ALA A 112 -10.09 -10.59 7.16
CA ALA A 112 -10.59 -11.23 8.37
C ALA A 112 -11.15 -10.23 9.40
N TYR A 113 -10.71 -8.97 9.34
CA TYR A 113 -11.15 -7.90 10.24
C TYR A 113 -12.35 -7.12 9.74
N THR A 114 -12.77 -7.33 8.47
CA THR A 114 -13.85 -6.57 7.82
C THR A 114 -15.17 -6.60 8.59
N ALA A 115 -15.57 -7.78 9.08
CA ALA A 115 -16.84 -7.94 9.79
C ALA A 115 -16.84 -7.16 11.11
N ALA A 116 -15.76 -7.27 11.88
CA ALA A 116 -15.58 -6.54 13.14
C ALA A 116 -15.51 -5.01 12.91
N ARG A 117 -14.78 -4.56 11.89
CA ARG A 117 -14.74 -3.14 11.49
C ARG A 117 -16.12 -2.62 11.15
N LYS A 118 -16.88 -3.32 10.30
CA LYS A 118 -18.24 -2.91 9.91
C LYS A 118 -19.17 -2.82 11.12
N ALA A 119 -19.09 -3.77 12.04
CA ALA A 119 -19.91 -3.75 13.26
C ALA A 119 -19.56 -2.56 14.17
N ARG A 120 -18.28 -2.21 14.29
CA ARG A 120 -17.80 -1.17 15.21
C ARG A 120 -17.89 0.25 14.64
N TYR A 121 -17.62 0.41 13.36
CA TYR A 121 -17.44 1.72 12.74
C TYR A 121 -18.37 1.96 11.53
N GLY A 122 -19.17 0.97 11.11
CA GLY A 122 -20.07 1.10 9.98
C GLY A 122 -19.36 1.17 8.63
N ALA A 123 -19.88 2.00 7.73
CA ALA A 123 -19.39 2.16 6.37
C ALA A 123 -18.17 3.09 6.25
N VAL A 124 -17.39 3.27 7.34
CA VAL A 124 -16.20 4.15 7.41
C VAL A 124 -15.48 4.20 6.11
#